data_AF-A0A1F1SIL3-F1
#
_entry.id   AF-A0A1F1SIL3-F1
#
_cell.length_a   1.000
_cell.length_b   1.000
_cell.length_c   1.000
_cell.angle_alpha   90.00
_cell.angle_beta   90.00
_cell.angle_gamma   90.00
#
_symmetry.space_group_name_H-M   'P 1'
#
loop_
_entity.id
_entity.type
_entity.pdbx_description
1 polymer ?
#
loop_
_entity_poly.entity_id
_entity_poly.type
_entity_poly.pdbx_seq_one_letter_code
_entity_poly.pdbx_strand_id
1 'polypeptide(L)'
;MYQQIVFAAATAILAPAAFAALEHPAQQQVQQNIDTVLKIIKNQSLSEQQKIRQVEQYANRFLDYERLSAMAVGQPWRQFSPQQKQSFIAAFKEMVIGMYARSAMMGTEKADVRVLPKITTNGNKVDVYSEILTSSGKKYEVAYQLYQTGSQYKLYNIRVDGVSIVTVYRNQFVELVNQQGIDGMIETVRNKKLKKAG
;
A
#
# COMPACT_ATOMS: atom_id res chain seq x y z
N MET A 1 45.35 -0.88 -60.61
CA MET A 1 44.49 0.32 -60.51
C MET A 1 43.15 -0.15 -59.92
N TYR A 2 42.87 0.30 -58.69
CA TYR A 2 41.65 0.18 -57.85
C TYR A 2 41.11 -1.20 -57.41
N GLN A 3 41.32 -1.47 -56.11
CA GLN A 3 40.63 -2.48 -55.30
C GLN A 3 39.37 -1.84 -54.71
N GLN A 4 38.18 -2.38 -54.98
CA GLN A 4 36.92 -1.85 -54.41
C GLN A 4 36.70 -2.42 -53.00
N ILE A 5 36.66 -1.54 -52.01
CA ILE A 5 36.27 -1.86 -50.63
C ILE A 5 34.75 -1.74 -50.54
N VAL A 6 34.05 -2.87 -50.39
CA VAL A 6 32.61 -2.89 -50.12
C VAL A 6 32.42 -2.67 -48.61
N PHE A 7 31.98 -1.48 -48.21
CA PHE A 7 31.50 -1.22 -46.86
C PHE A 7 30.11 -1.86 -46.69
N ALA A 8 30.03 -2.98 -45.96
CA ALA A 8 28.76 -3.51 -45.49
C ALA A 8 28.25 -2.61 -44.35
N ALA A 9 27.26 -1.77 -44.65
CA ALA A 9 26.57 -0.98 -43.65
C ALA A 9 25.73 -1.90 -42.75
N ALA A 10 26.22 -2.20 -41.54
CA ALA A 10 25.46 -2.88 -40.52
C ALA A 10 24.30 -1.98 -40.05
N THR A 11 23.09 -2.25 -40.52
CA THR A 11 21.88 -1.59 -40.06
C THR A 11 21.55 -2.15 -38.67
N ALA A 12 21.89 -1.40 -37.62
CA ALA A 12 21.45 -1.72 -36.27
C ALA A 12 19.94 -1.54 -36.20
N ILE A 13 19.20 -2.66 -36.16
CA ILE A 13 17.77 -2.66 -35.84
C ILE A 13 17.65 -2.27 -34.37
N LEU A 14 17.41 -0.98 -34.10
CA LEU A 14 16.97 -0.51 -32.79
C LEU A 14 15.56 -1.06 -32.57
N ALA A 15 15.47 -2.22 -31.90
CA ALA A 15 14.20 -2.69 -31.38
C ALA A 15 13.65 -1.60 -30.43
N PRO A 16 12.41 -1.11 -30.60
CA PRO A 16 11.82 -0.19 -29.65
C PRO A 16 11.82 -0.87 -28.28
N ALA A 17 12.32 -0.15 -27.26
CA ALA A 17 12.23 -0.61 -25.89
C ALA A 17 10.75 -0.83 -25.56
N ALA A 18 10.32 -2.10 -25.53
CA ALA A 18 8.98 -2.47 -25.15
C ALA A 18 8.78 -2.05 -23.69
N PHE A 19 8.00 -1.00 -23.46
CA PHE A 19 7.45 -0.74 -22.14
C PHE A 19 6.52 -1.92 -21.84
N ALA A 20 6.94 -2.82 -20.96
CA ALA A 20 6.13 -3.94 -20.54
C ALA A 20 4.80 -3.40 -19.97
N ALA A 21 3.70 -3.83 -20.59
CA ALA A 21 2.36 -3.37 -20.22
C ALA A 21 1.93 -3.94 -18.86
N LEU A 22 1.00 -3.25 -18.19
CA LEU A 22 0.32 -3.78 -17.00
C LEU A 22 -0.78 -4.75 -17.46
N GLU A 23 -0.41 -6.01 -17.65
CA GLU A 23 -1.27 -7.04 -18.24
C GLU A 23 -2.29 -7.61 -17.25
N HIS A 24 -1.96 -7.66 -15.95
CA HIS A 24 -2.84 -8.29 -14.97
C HIS A 24 -3.91 -7.32 -14.44
N PRO A 25 -5.20 -7.74 -14.31
CA PRO A 25 -6.27 -6.88 -13.78
C PRO A 25 -5.98 -6.28 -12.40
N ALA A 26 -5.27 -7.02 -11.54
CA ALA A 26 -4.83 -6.50 -10.25
C ALA A 26 -3.88 -5.29 -10.38
N GLN A 27 -2.95 -5.30 -11.34
CA GLN A 27 -2.03 -4.17 -11.57
C GLN A 27 -2.82 -2.95 -12.05
N GLN A 28 -3.78 -3.14 -12.94
CA GLN A 28 -4.66 -2.07 -13.43
C GLN A 28 -5.50 -1.48 -12.28
N GLN A 29 -6.09 -2.32 -11.43
CA GLN A 29 -6.85 -1.85 -10.27
C GLN A 29 -5.96 -1.09 -9.29
N VAL A 30 -4.74 -1.56 -9.02
CA VAL A 30 -3.78 -0.88 -8.14
C VAL A 30 -3.36 0.47 -8.73
N GLN A 31 -3.09 0.55 -10.04
CA GLN A 31 -2.78 1.81 -10.72
C GLN A 31 -3.94 2.80 -10.57
N GLN A 32 -5.17 2.38 -10.87
CA GLN A 32 -6.38 3.21 -10.71
C GLN A 32 -6.56 3.70 -9.27
N ASN A 33 -6.28 2.83 -8.30
CA ASN A 33 -6.36 3.16 -6.89
C ASN A 33 -5.33 4.23 -6.50
N ILE A 34 -4.08 4.06 -6.94
CA ILE A 34 -2.99 5.02 -6.72
C ILE A 34 -3.35 6.38 -7.35
N ASP A 35 -3.76 6.39 -8.62
CA ASP A 35 -4.10 7.61 -9.35
C ASP A 35 -5.24 8.38 -8.66
N THR A 36 -6.27 7.67 -8.22
CA THR A 36 -7.41 8.29 -7.52
C THR A 36 -6.97 8.88 -6.18
N VAL A 37 -6.19 8.15 -5.39
CA VAL A 37 -5.67 8.64 -4.10
C VAL A 37 -4.76 9.85 -4.30
N LEU A 38 -3.85 9.81 -5.27
CA LEU A 38 -2.97 10.94 -5.60
C LEU A 38 -3.78 12.16 -6.06
N LYS A 39 -4.83 11.96 -6.87
CA LYS A 39 -5.73 13.06 -7.28
C LYS A 39 -6.40 13.73 -6.09
N ILE A 40 -6.89 12.96 -5.10
CA ILE A 40 -7.49 13.50 -3.87
C ILE A 40 -6.44 14.28 -3.07
N ILE A 41 -5.26 13.69 -2.89
CA ILE A 41 -4.17 14.26 -2.06
C ILE A 41 -3.62 15.56 -2.66
N LYS A 42 -3.47 15.62 -3.99
CA LYS A 42 -2.95 16.79 -4.71
C LYS A 42 -3.99 17.90 -4.91
N ASN A 43 -5.26 17.67 -4.57
CA ASN A 43 -6.29 18.70 -4.70
C ASN A 43 -6.11 19.81 -3.66
N GLN A 44 -5.70 21.00 -4.11
CA GLN A 44 -5.46 22.17 -3.25
C GLN A 44 -6.73 22.81 -2.68
N SER A 45 -7.91 22.52 -3.25
CA SER A 45 -9.18 23.06 -2.75
C SER A 45 -9.73 22.32 -1.53
N LEU A 46 -9.11 21.19 -1.15
CA LEU A 46 -9.54 20.37 -0.02
C LEU A 46 -8.64 20.64 1.19
N SER A 47 -9.25 20.80 2.36
CA SER A 47 -8.54 20.74 3.64
C SER A 47 -7.97 19.34 3.88
N GLU A 48 -6.96 19.24 4.74
CA GLU A 48 -6.37 17.96 5.15
C GLU A 48 -7.43 16.95 5.60
N GLN A 49 -8.39 17.38 6.44
CA GLN A 49 -9.46 16.52 6.93
C GLN A 49 -10.38 16.05 5.79
N GLN A 50 -10.67 16.90 4.81
CA GLN A 50 -11.46 16.52 3.64
C GLN A 50 -10.72 15.48 2.79
N LYS A 51 -9.41 15.64 2.58
CA LYS A 51 -8.58 14.67 1.87
C LYS A 51 -8.59 13.31 2.57
N ILE A 52 -8.35 13.29 3.89
CA ILE A 52 -8.37 12.05 4.70
C ILE A 52 -9.72 11.34 4.56
N ARG A 53 -10.83 12.06 4.73
CA ARG A 53 -12.18 11.47 4.59
C ARG A 53 -12.44 10.91 3.19
N GLN A 54 -12.05 11.62 2.13
CA GLN A 54 -12.23 11.14 0.76
C GLN A 54 -11.37 9.91 0.46
N VAL A 55 -10.11 9.91 0.90
CA VAL A 55 -9.22 8.75 0.80
C VAL A 55 -9.81 7.56 1.54
N GLU A 56 -10.31 7.76 2.76
CA GLU A 56 -10.98 6.73 3.55
C GLU A 56 -12.22 6.14 2.84
N GLN A 57 -13.10 7.00 2.32
CA GLN A 57 -14.30 6.57 1.61
C GLN A 57 -13.95 5.74 0.37
N TYR A 58 -12.94 6.16 -0.39
CA TYR A 58 -12.46 5.43 -1.54
C TYR A 58 -11.83 4.09 -1.13
N ALA A 59 -10.98 4.11 -0.12
CA ALA A 59 -10.31 2.96 0.49
C ALA A 59 -11.28 1.85 0.93
N ASN A 60 -12.44 2.20 1.48
CA ASN A 60 -13.46 1.23 1.92
C ASN A 60 -13.90 0.25 0.82
N ARG A 61 -13.71 0.60 -0.46
CA ARG A 61 -14.11 -0.23 -1.59
C ARG A 61 -13.14 -1.38 -1.85
N PHE A 62 -11.88 -1.26 -1.48
CA PHE A 62 -10.85 -2.25 -1.83
C PHE A 62 -9.99 -2.70 -0.65
N LEU A 63 -10.02 -2.05 0.51
CA LEU A 63 -9.32 -2.52 1.70
C LEU A 63 -10.18 -3.51 2.49
N ASP A 64 -9.54 -4.58 2.95
CA ASP A 64 -10.11 -5.54 3.90
C ASP A 64 -9.63 -5.19 5.31
N TYR A 65 -10.38 -4.32 5.99
CA TYR A 65 -10.00 -3.85 7.32
C TYR A 65 -10.00 -4.95 8.38
N GLU A 66 -10.85 -5.95 8.26
CA GLU A 66 -10.86 -7.07 9.21
C GLU A 66 -9.57 -7.87 9.08
N ARG A 67 -9.16 -8.22 7.86
CA ARG A 67 -7.92 -8.97 7.64
C ARG A 67 -6.69 -8.14 8.01
N LEU A 68 -6.67 -6.84 7.69
CA LEU A 68 -5.62 -5.91 8.12
C LEU A 68 -5.50 -5.88 9.64
N SER A 69 -6.62 -5.68 10.35
CA SER A 69 -6.66 -5.65 11.82
C SER A 69 -6.21 -6.98 12.43
N ALA A 70 -6.69 -8.11 11.90
CA ALA A 70 -6.29 -9.43 12.34
C ALA A 70 -4.78 -9.67 12.17
N MET A 71 -4.21 -9.23 11.04
CA MET A 71 -2.77 -9.32 10.79
C MET A 71 -1.97 -8.43 11.72
N ALA A 72 -2.47 -7.24 12.01
CA ALA A 72 -1.82 -6.29 12.90
C ALA A 72 -1.76 -6.85 14.33
N VAL A 73 -2.89 -7.32 14.86
CA VAL A 73 -2.98 -7.90 16.22
C VAL A 73 -2.22 -9.23 16.33
N GLY A 74 -2.32 -10.11 15.32
CA GLY A 74 -1.71 -11.43 15.35
C GLY A 74 -2.50 -12.43 16.20
N GLN A 75 -1.80 -13.31 16.92
CA GLN A 75 -2.42 -14.41 17.68
C GLN A 75 -3.57 -13.99 18.62
N PRO A 76 -3.49 -12.86 19.35
CA PRO A 76 -4.57 -12.43 20.24
C PRO A 76 -5.90 -12.17 19.54
N TRP A 77 -5.94 -11.93 18.23
CA TRP A 77 -7.17 -11.63 17.48
C TRP A 77 -8.27 -12.69 17.66
N ARG A 78 -7.87 -13.95 17.87
CA ARG A 78 -8.79 -15.07 18.09
C ARG A 78 -9.58 -14.97 19.41
N GLN A 79 -9.09 -14.17 20.36
CA GLN A 79 -9.70 -13.97 21.67
C GLN A 79 -10.70 -12.80 21.68
N PHE A 80 -10.76 -12.00 20.60
CA PHE A 80 -11.63 -10.83 20.55
C PHE A 80 -13.08 -11.25 20.33
N SER A 81 -13.99 -10.67 21.12
CA SER A 81 -15.42 -10.71 20.84
C SER A 81 -15.76 -9.95 19.55
N PRO A 82 -16.92 -10.20 18.92
CA PRO A 82 -17.36 -9.44 17.75
C PRO A 82 -17.34 -7.91 17.97
N GLN A 83 -17.76 -7.46 19.15
CA GLN A 83 -17.79 -6.04 19.53
C GLN A 83 -16.38 -5.47 19.69
N GLN A 84 -15.46 -6.24 20.27
CA GLN A 84 -14.04 -5.86 20.37
C GLN A 84 -13.39 -5.77 19.00
N LYS A 85 -13.68 -6.71 18.10
CA LYS A 85 -13.19 -6.65 16.71
C LYS A 85 -13.66 -5.38 16.02
N GLN A 86 -14.95 -5.06 16.09
CA GLN A 86 -15.49 -3.83 15.50
C GLN A 86 -14.84 -2.57 16.10
N SER A 87 -14.72 -2.52 17.43
CA SER A 87 -14.09 -1.40 18.14
C SER A 87 -12.63 -1.20 17.75
N PHE A 88 -11.86 -2.29 17.68
CA PHE A 88 -10.47 -2.25 17.25
C PHE A 88 -10.34 -1.86 15.78
N ILE A 89 -11.16 -2.43 14.89
CA ILE A 89 -11.16 -2.10 13.45
C ILE A 89 -11.40 -0.60 13.26
N ALA A 90 -12.38 -0.03 13.95
CA ALA A 90 -12.67 1.40 13.86
C ALA A 90 -11.48 2.25 14.31
N ALA A 91 -10.91 1.96 15.48
CA ALA A 91 -9.78 2.70 16.04
C ALA A 91 -8.51 2.56 15.18
N PHE A 92 -8.19 1.34 14.76
CA PHE A 92 -7.02 1.04 13.94
C PHE A 92 -7.12 1.68 12.55
N LYS A 93 -8.31 1.64 11.94
CA LYS A 93 -8.60 2.29 10.66
C LYS A 93 -8.32 3.78 10.72
N GLU A 94 -8.88 4.47 11.73
CA GLU A 94 -8.69 5.92 11.89
C GLU A 94 -7.20 6.28 12.04
N MET A 95 -6.48 5.51 12.85
CA MET A 95 -5.05 5.71 13.09
C MET A 95 -4.21 5.49 11.82
N VAL A 96 -4.39 4.34 11.15
CA VAL A 96 -3.60 3.94 9.99
C VAL A 96 -3.89 4.83 8.78
N ILE A 97 -5.16 5.03 8.43
CA ILE A 97 -5.53 5.86 7.28
C ILE A 97 -5.04 7.29 7.50
N GLY A 98 -5.26 7.86 8.68
CA GLY A 98 -4.81 9.21 9.00
C GLY A 98 -3.29 9.37 8.90
N MET A 99 -2.51 8.40 9.36
CA MET A 99 -1.05 8.44 9.29
C MET A 99 -0.52 8.31 7.86
N TYR A 100 -1.05 7.38 7.07
CA TYR A 100 -0.57 7.15 5.70
C TYR A 100 -1.07 8.21 4.72
N ALA A 101 -2.30 8.72 4.88
CA ALA A 101 -2.77 9.87 4.10
C ALA A 101 -1.87 11.09 4.35
N ARG A 102 -1.50 11.37 5.61
CA ARG A 102 -0.54 12.44 5.95
C ARG A 102 0.84 12.19 5.37
N SER A 103 1.36 10.97 5.48
CA SER A 103 2.66 10.61 4.89
C SER A 103 2.65 10.79 3.37
N ALA A 104 1.55 10.42 2.72
CA ALA A 104 1.37 10.64 1.30
C ALA A 104 1.24 12.14 0.97
N MET A 105 0.50 12.95 1.74
CA MET A 105 0.48 14.42 1.56
C MET A 105 1.89 15.03 1.67
N MET A 106 2.67 14.63 2.68
CA MET A 106 4.04 15.15 2.89
C MET A 106 5.04 14.67 1.84
N GLY A 107 4.93 13.41 1.40
CA GLY A 107 5.87 12.79 0.48
C GLY A 107 5.55 13.01 -0.99
N THR A 108 4.27 13.12 -1.37
CA THR A 108 3.80 13.03 -2.77
C THR A 108 3.54 14.35 -3.47
N GLU A 109 3.70 15.51 -2.81
CA GLU A 109 3.69 16.78 -3.56
C GLU A 109 4.75 16.78 -4.67
N LYS A 110 5.83 16.02 -4.49
CA LYS A 110 6.92 15.87 -5.46
C LYS A 110 7.37 14.43 -5.70
N ALA A 111 6.71 13.42 -5.09
CA ALA A 111 7.04 12.03 -5.38
C ALA A 111 6.29 11.53 -6.62
N ASP A 112 6.98 10.69 -7.37
CA ASP A 112 6.41 9.91 -8.47
C ASP A 112 6.13 8.49 -7.98
N VAL A 113 4.99 7.93 -8.39
CA VAL A 113 4.57 6.57 -8.04
C VAL A 113 4.28 5.82 -9.32
N ARG A 114 5.04 4.75 -9.55
CA ARG A 114 4.94 3.94 -10.77
C ARG A 114 4.65 2.50 -10.43
N VAL A 115 3.51 1.96 -10.88
CA VAL A 115 3.27 0.51 -10.83
C VAL A 115 4.24 -0.18 -11.76
N LEU A 116 4.93 -1.20 -11.26
CA LEU A 116 5.94 -1.95 -11.98
C LEU A 116 5.27 -3.08 -12.80
N PRO A 117 5.87 -3.48 -13.93
CA PRO A 117 5.52 -4.72 -14.63
C PRO A 117 6.08 -5.94 -13.86
N LYS A 118 5.84 -5.98 -12.55
CA LYS A 118 6.26 -7.01 -11.60
C LYS A 118 5.02 -7.44 -10.82
N ILE A 119 4.80 -8.75 -10.76
CA ILE A 119 3.65 -9.36 -10.09
C ILE A 119 4.04 -10.74 -9.57
N THR A 120 3.51 -11.12 -8.41
CA THR A 120 3.63 -12.47 -7.86
C THR A 120 2.24 -13.03 -7.62
N THR A 121 1.95 -14.23 -8.10
CA THR A 121 0.63 -14.88 -7.94
C THR A 121 0.76 -16.16 -7.11
N ASN A 122 -0.18 -16.40 -6.19
CA ASN A 122 -0.25 -17.63 -5.42
C ASN A 122 -1.72 -17.97 -5.11
N GLY A 123 -2.31 -18.88 -5.91
CA GLY A 123 -3.73 -19.20 -5.83
C GLY A 123 -4.59 -17.96 -6.07
N ASN A 124 -5.44 -17.60 -5.10
CA ASN A 124 -6.26 -16.39 -5.18
C ASN A 124 -5.55 -15.11 -4.70
N LYS A 125 -4.27 -15.19 -4.29
CA LYS A 125 -3.48 -14.05 -3.83
C LYS A 125 -2.58 -13.51 -4.93
N VAL A 126 -2.40 -12.20 -4.92
CA VAL A 126 -1.58 -11.47 -5.89
C VAL A 126 -0.83 -10.36 -5.17
N ASP A 127 0.48 -10.30 -5.34
CA ASP A 127 1.29 -9.16 -4.92
C ASP A 127 1.61 -8.30 -6.15
N VAL A 128 1.15 -7.05 -6.14
CA VAL A 128 1.47 -6.03 -7.17
C VAL A 128 2.52 -5.10 -6.59
N TYR A 129 3.47 -4.66 -7.42
CA TYR A 129 4.57 -3.82 -6.96
C TYR A 129 4.53 -2.43 -7.60
N SER A 130 4.89 -1.41 -6.83
CA SER A 130 5.19 -0.07 -7.33
C SER A 130 6.54 0.42 -6.81
N GLU A 131 7.08 1.44 -7.47
CA GLU A 131 8.24 2.22 -7.02
C GLU A 131 7.77 3.63 -6.66
N ILE A 132 8.13 4.10 -5.47
CA ILE A 132 7.96 5.49 -5.06
C ILE A 132 9.33 6.17 -5.15
N LEU A 133 9.44 7.20 -5.99
CA LEU A 133 10.62 8.06 -6.08
C LEU A 133 10.34 9.37 -5.34
N THR A 134 11.06 9.64 -4.24
CA THR A 134 10.90 10.89 -3.48
C THR A 134 11.66 12.04 -4.14
N SER A 135 11.34 13.27 -3.73
CA SER A 135 12.06 14.48 -4.14
C SER A 135 13.55 14.48 -3.80
N SER A 136 13.94 13.71 -2.77
CA SER A 136 15.35 13.51 -2.39
C SER A 136 16.09 12.46 -3.23
N GLY A 137 15.43 11.85 -4.22
CA GLY A 137 15.99 10.80 -5.07
C GLY A 137 15.99 9.41 -4.44
N LYS A 138 15.44 9.25 -3.23
CA LYS A 138 15.28 7.92 -2.60
C LYS A 138 14.16 7.15 -3.28
N LYS A 139 14.38 5.84 -3.43
CA LYS A 139 13.44 4.91 -4.03
C LYS A 139 12.97 3.91 -2.99
N TYR A 140 11.68 3.66 -2.97
CA TYR A 140 11.06 2.66 -2.11
C TYR A 140 10.23 1.71 -2.97
N GLU A 141 10.42 0.40 -2.81
CA GLU A 141 9.54 -0.59 -3.42
C GLU A 141 8.32 -0.80 -2.51
N VAL A 142 7.13 -0.74 -3.08
CA VAL A 142 5.88 -1.00 -2.37
C VAL A 142 5.23 -2.25 -2.95
N ALA A 143 4.99 -3.26 -2.11
CA ALA A 143 4.22 -4.44 -2.47
C ALA A 143 2.80 -4.34 -1.88
N TYR A 144 1.79 -4.37 -2.75
CA TYR A 144 0.38 -4.43 -2.42
C TYR A 144 -0.07 -5.88 -2.42
N GLN A 145 -0.31 -6.44 -1.24
CA GLN A 145 -0.74 -7.84 -1.11
C GLN A 145 -2.27 -7.91 -1.17
N LEU A 146 -2.76 -8.56 -2.21
CA LEU A 146 -4.15 -8.57 -2.60
C LEU A 146 -4.68 -10.00 -2.65
N TYR A 147 -5.98 -10.16 -2.50
CA TYR A 147 -6.66 -11.40 -2.89
C TYR A 147 -7.86 -11.10 -3.75
N GLN A 148 -8.14 -11.97 -4.71
CA GLN A 148 -9.30 -11.83 -5.58
C GLN A 148 -10.58 -12.25 -4.85
N THR A 149 -11.61 -11.42 -4.94
CA THR A 149 -12.98 -11.70 -4.51
C THR A 149 -13.95 -11.22 -5.59
N GLY A 150 -14.63 -12.16 -6.25
CA GLY A 150 -15.38 -11.88 -7.47
C GLY A 150 -14.50 -11.21 -8.53
N SER A 151 -14.93 -10.04 -8.99
CA SER A 151 -14.21 -9.22 -9.98
C SER A 151 -13.22 -8.21 -9.36
N GLN A 152 -13.08 -8.18 -8.03
CA GLN A 152 -12.26 -7.19 -7.33
C GLN A 152 -11.06 -7.82 -6.63
N TYR A 153 -9.99 -7.04 -6.50
CA TYR A 153 -8.83 -7.39 -5.69
C TYR A 153 -8.88 -6.61 -4.37
N LYS A 154 -9.03 -7.31 -3.25
CA LYS A 154 -9.03 -6.70 -1.92
C LYS A 154 -7.62 -6.64 -1.37
N LEU A 155 -7.19 -5.45 -0.98
CA LEU A 155 -5.93 -5.17 -0.33
C LEU A 155 -6.01 -5.54 1.14
N TYR A 156 -5.10 -6.41 1.58
CA TYR A 156 -5.05 -6.86 2.96
C TYR A 156 -3.69 -6.63 3.62
N ASN A 157 -2.68 -6.21 2.87
CA ASN A 157 -1.40 -5.75 3.42
C ASN A 157 -0.65 -4.86 2.43
N ILE A 158 0.19 -3.97 2.95
CA ILE A 158 1.17 -3.21 2.17
C ILE A 158 2.54 -3.44 2.80
N ARG A 159 3.55 -3.72 1.98
CA ARG A 159 4.96 -3.75 2.41
C ARG A 159 5.73 -2.63 1.73
N VAL A 160 6.56 -1.92 2.47
CA VAL A 160 7.51 -0.93 1.93
C VAL A 160 8.91 -1.46 2.21
N ASP A 161 9.72 -1.65 1.17
CA ASP A 161 11.04 -2.30 1.23
C ASP A 161 11.02 -3.61 2.03
N GLY A 162 9.97 -4.40 1.81
CA GLY A 162 9.75 -5.66 2.51
C GLY A 162 9.23 -5.53 3.95
N VAL A 163 9.15 -4.33 4.53
CA VAL A 163 8.57 -4.14 5.86
C VAL A 163 7.07 -3.95 5.75
N SER A 164 6.31 -4.85 6.37
CA SER A 164 4.84 -4.80 6.36
C SER A 164 4.32 -3.71 7.30
N ILE A 165 3.57 -2.78 6.73
CA ILE A 165 3.02 -1.60 7.40
C ILE A 165 2.13 -1.97 8.58
N VAL A 166 1.31 -3.03 8.44
CA VAL A 166 0.36 -3.38 9.51
C VAL A 166 0.98 -4.26 10.59
N THR A 167 2.04 -4.99 10.28
CA THR A 167 2.65 -5.91 11.25
C THR A 167 3.71 -5.22 12.11
N VAL A 168 4.09 -4.00 11.77
CA VAL A 168 5.07 -3.23 12.54
C VAL A 168 4.60 -2.93 13.97
N TYR A 169 3.28 -2.90 14.19
CA TYR A 169 2.67 -2.71 15.51
C TYR A 169 2.40 -4.01 16.28
N ARG A 170 2.62 -5.18 15.67
CA ARG A 170 2.18 -6.46 16.23
C ARG A 170 2.76 -6.73 17.61
N ASN A 171 4.06 -6.51 17.79
CA ASN A 171 4.72 -6.73 19.08
C ASN A 171 4.14 -5.81 20.15
N GLN A 172 3.87 -4.54 19.82
CA GLN A 172 3.24 -3.60 20.74
C GLN A 172 1.81 -4.03 21.09
N PHE A 173 1.02 -4.53 20.14
CA PHE A 173 -0.33 -5.02 20.45
C PHE A 173 -0.31 -6.26 21.33
N VAL A 174 0.59 -7.21 21.08
CA VAL A 174 0.76 -8.39 21.94
C VAL A 174 1.12 -7.96 23.37
N GLU A 175 2.07 -7.03 23.51
CA GLU A 175 2.45 -6.49 24.81
C GLU A 175 1.30 -5.77 25.53
N LEU A 176 0.56 -4.91 24.82
CA LEU A 176 -0.59 -4.19 25.36
C LEU A 176 -1.72 -5.14 25.78
N VAL A 177 -2.01 -6.17 25.00
CA VAL A 177 -3.00 -7.20 25.37
C VAL A 177 -2.56 -7.93 26.65
N ASN A 178 -1.28 -8.27 26.76
CA ASN A 178 -0.74 -8.94 27.96
C ASN A 178 -0.78 -8.04 29.21
N GLN A 179 -0.54 -6.73 29.05
CA GLN A 179 -0.48 -5.78 30.17
C GLN A 179 -1.86 -5.23 30.59
N GLN A 180 -2.75 -5.01 29.63
CA GLN A 180 -3.98 -4.21 29.83
C GLN A 180 -5.25 -4.93 29.36
N GLY A 181 -5.14 -6.16 28.87
CA GLY A 181 -6.22 -6.86 28.21
C GLY A 181 -6.61 -6.25 26.86
N ILE A 182 -7.59 -6.88 26.20
CA ILE A 182 -8.05 -6.45 24.86
C ILE A 182 -8.66 -5.05 24.91
N ASP A 183 -9.49 -4.77 25.91
CA ASP A 183 -10.19 -3.48 26.00
C ASP A 183 -9.22 -2.33 26.29
N GLY A 184 -8.24 -2.53 27.18
CA GLY A 184 -7.18 -1.54 27.44
C GLY A 184 -6.28 -1.28 26.23
N MET A 185 -5.96 -2.33 25.47
CA MET A 185 -5.25 -2.18 24.20
C MET A 185 -6.07 -1.37 23.18
N ILE A 186 -7.37 -1.66 23.02
CA ILE A 186 -8.26 -0.89 22.13
C ILE A 186 -8.30 0.58 22.53
N GLU A 187 -8.40 0.87 23.83
CA GLU A 187 -8.39 2.24 24.34
C GLU A 187 -7.05 2.95 24.06
N THR A 188 -5.93 2.24 24.16
CA THR A 188 -4.61 2.77 23.78
C THR A 188 -4.55 3.13 22.29
N VAL A 189 -5.11 2.29 21.42
CA VAL A 189 -5.17 2.55 19.97
C VAL A 189 -6.10 3.72 19.65
N ARG A 190 -7.28 3.78 20.29
CA ARG A 190 -8.25 4.87 20.13
C ARG A 190 -7.63 6.21 20.49
N ASN A 191 -6.82 6.25 21.54
CA ASN A 191 -6.10 7.45 21.96
C ASN A 191 -4.84 7.76 21.13
N LYS A 192 -4.55 6.97 20.08
CA LYS A 192 -3.38 7.11 19.20
C LYS A 192 -2.05 7.11 19.97
N LYS A 193 -1.98 6.37 21.08
CA LYS A 193 -0.82 6.30 21.98
C LYS A 193 0.18 5.19 21.63
N LEU A 194 0.18 4.72 20.38
CA LEU A 194 1.19 3.75 19.94
C LEU A 194 2.54 4.45 19.77
N LYS A 195 3.60 3.80 20.25
CA LYS A 195 4.95 4.26 19.97
C LYS A 195 5.18 4.09 18.47
N LYS A 196 5.84 5.07 17.83
CA LYS A 196 6.30 4.88 16.45
C LYS A 196 7.11 3.59 16.41
N ALA A 197 6.80 2.72 15.47
CA ALA A 197 7.68 1.61 15.20
C ALA A 197 9.05 2.19 14.80
N GLY A 198 10.08 1.74 15.51
CA GLY A 198 11.48 2.07 15.20
C GLY A 198 11.91 1.49 13.87
#